data_AF-A0A7S3P651-F1
#
_entry.id   AF-A0A7S3P651-F1
#
_cell.length_a   1.000
_cell.length_b   1.000
_cell.length_c   1.000
_cell.angle_alpha   90.00
_cell.angle_beta   90.00
_cell.angle_gamma   90.00
#
_symmetry.space_group_name_H-M   'P 1'
#
loop_
_entity.id
_entity.type
_entity.pdbx_description
1 polymer ?
#
loop_
_entity_poly.entity_id
_entity_poly.type
_entity_poly.pdbx_seq_one_letter_code
_entity_poly.pdbx_strand_id
1 'polypeptide(L)'
;MAKGGSNDAAAATTTTSSAAAPILLVNPSDKDAATLKVVWASKLYGVELQVGTSSAVKTQKTALVYPKDPQQVVSGGGNAMALALAHMANRGHRLSLTDSLLCDEWCEWERTVLRQALTTKNQKKLAAALTHIETTLQGVHLAGQKETLADVVVVSTLVTDKDIDLSPYPGLTRLVASHQPAIQASWETLAHAKETAAKSSFQVDMSEPSLNKVLTAVFQSAVMELVQQVTGVNDLESIGLTWAANLVSRCNNPKHGDFQCSAAMPTFAALKKSGKMPADVKKPPDVAQKLIALIGDNHPVVTELSVNGPGFVLCRLQAKFLQQHINQFVANGKLPVPKVPPQTCLVDFSSPNIAKEMHVGHLRSTIIGESVCRVLEYVGHKVHRVNHVGDWGTQFGMLIQYLREEYPDVAGKDDGELPNITDLTVFYKNAKQRFDDSPEFKKASQLNVVQLQAGDPE
;
A
#
# COMPACT_ATOMS: atom_id res chain seq x y z
N MET A 1 13.86 76.16 -23.75
CA MET A 1 13.57 74.74 -23.47
C MET A 1 12.84 74.70 -22.13
N ALA A 2 11.51 74.89 -22.16
CA ALA A 2 10.50 73.86 -21.87
C ALA A 2 10.70 73.22 -20.48
N LYS A 3 10.09 73.81 -19.44
CA LYS A 3 8.88 73.34 -18.71
C LYS A 3 9.19 72.07 -17.90
N GLY A 4 9.11 72.06 -16.57
CA GLY A 4 8.11 72.68 -15.70
C GLY A 4 7.39 71.53 -15.00
N GLY A 5 7.72 71.29 -13.73
CA GLY A 5 7.14 70.21 -12.94
C GLY A 5 5.68 70.49 -12.59
N SER A 6 4.85 69.44 -12.68
CA SER A 6 3.54 69.39 -12.05
C SER A 6 3.43 68.09 -11.26
N ASN A 7 3.17 68.25 -9.97
CA ASN A 7 2.57 67.23 -9.12
C ASN A 7 1.27 66.75 -9.77
N ASP A 8 1.13 65.44 -9.93
CA ASP A 8 -0.19 64.81 -9.94
C ASP A 8 -0.14 63.57 -9.03
N ALA A 9 -0.91 63.68 -7.95
CA ALA A 9 -1.23 62.59 -7.07
C ALA A 9 -2.13 61.59 -7.82
N ALA A 10 -1.54 60.50 -8.30
CA ALA A 10 -2.31 59.35 -8.76
C ALA A 10 -2.43 58.36 -7.59
N ALA A 11 -3.67 58.18 -7.12
CA ALA A 11 -4.06 57.21 -6.11
C ALA A 11 -3.49 55.82 -6.44
N ALA A 12 -2.54 55.36 -5.63
CA ALA A 12 -2.13 53.96 -5.61
C ALA A 12 -3.26 53.15 -4.96
N THR A 13 -4.19 52.69 -5.78
CA THR A 13 -5.15 51.66 -5.43
C THR A 13 -4.37 50.45 -4.91
N THR A 14 -4.51 50.19 -3.62
CA THR A 14 -4.03 49.01 -2.92
C THR A 14 -4.66 47.77 -3.56
N THR A 15 -4.01 47.20 -4.57
CA THR A 15 -4.24 45.80 -4.93
C THR A 15 -3.37 44.94 -4.03
N THR A 16 -3.83 44.78 -2.79
CA THR A 16 -3.49 43.59 -2.00
C THR A 16 -3.96 42.39 -2.81
N SER A 17 -3.06 41.82 -3.60
CA SER A 17 -3.17 40.45 -4.07
C SER A 17 -3.30 39.59 -2.82
N SER A 18 -4.53 39.19 -2.47
CA SER A 18 -4.72 38.19 -1.44
C SER A 18 -4.13 36.90 -2.00
N ALA A 19 -2.90 36.59 -1.59
CA ALA A 19 -2.39 35.25 -1.75
C ALA A 19 -3.38 34.35 -1.01
N ALA A 20 -4.10 33.50 -1.75
CA ALA A 20 -5.06 32.56 -1.17
C ALA A 20 -4.38 31.81 0.00
N ALA A 21 -5.12 31.52 1.07
CA ALA A 21 -4.58 30.80 2.24
C ALA A 21 -4.34 29.33 1.89
N PRO A 22 -3.34 28.66 2.53
CA PRO A 22 -3.10 27.23 2.35
C PRO A 22 -4.33 26.40 2.66
N ILE A 23 -4.43 25.26 1.97
CA ILE A 23 -5.57 24.35 2.06
C ILE A 23 -5.11 23.06 2.72
N LEU A 24 -5.68 22.74 3.88
CA LEU A 24 -5.46 21.51 4.62
C LEU A 24 -6.43 20.43 4.15
N LEU A 25 -5.92 19.26 3.76
CA LEU A 25 -6.70 18.08 3.39
C LEU A 25 -6.68 17.02 4.50
N VAL A 26 -7.84 16.75 5.10
CA VAL A 26 -7.99 15.75 6.17
C VAL A 26 -8.68 14.48 5.68
N ASN A 27 -8.22 13.31 6.18
CA ASN A 27 -8.95 12.05 6.04
C ASN A 27 -10.03 11.99 7.13
N PRO A 28 -11.30 11.70 6.80
CA PRO A 28 -12.38 11.72 7.77
C PRO A 28 -12.39 10.53 8.78
N SER A 29 -11.37 9.68 8.84
CA SER A 29 -11.34 8.58 9.83
C SER A 29 -10.98 9.07 11.25
N ASP A 30 -11.88 8.77 12.20
CA ASP A 30 -11.74 8.69 13.67
C ASP A 30 -11.32 9.91 14.53
N LYS A 31 -11.77 9.88 15.80
CA LYS A 31 -11.53 10.87 16.86
C LYS A 31 -10.14 10.68 17.49
N ASP A 32 -9.08 10.71 16.69
CA ASP A 32 -7.71 10.45 17.17
C ASP A 32 -6.90 11.72 17.46
N ALA A 33 -5.83 11.57 18.24
CA ALA A 33 -4.94 12.66 18.66
C ALA A 33 -4.31 13.40 17.47
N ALA A 34 -3.90 12.67 16.42
CA ALA A 34 -3.20 13.27 15.29
C ALA A 34 -4.15 14.15 14.47
N THR A 35 -5.38 13.69 14.25
CA THR A 35 -6.43 14.46 13.57
C THR A 35 -6.76 15.73 14.36
N LEU A 36 -6.94 15.62 15.68
CA LEU A 36 -7.22 16.79 16.53
C LEU A 36 -6.08 17.83 16.47
N LYS A 37 -4.83 17.40 16.57
CA LYS A 37 -3.64 18.29 16.48
C LYS A 37 -3.67 19.14 15.22
N VAL A 38 -4.01 18.52 14.11
CA VAL A 38 -3.92 19.18 12.81
C VAL A 38 -5.10 20.12 12.56
N VAL A 39 -6.32 19.70 12.91
CA VAL A 39 -7.51 20.56 12.79
C VAL A 39 -7.38 21.75 13.75
N TRP A 40 -6.96 21.52 14.99
CA TRP A 40 -6.79 22.59 15.97
C TRP A 40 -5.67 23.55 15.54
N ALA A 41 -4.50 23.05 15.12
CA ALA A 41 -3.44 23.89 14.57
C ALA A 41 -3.93 24.71 13.36
N SER A 42 -4.76 24.15 12.47
CA SER A 42 -5.29 24.90 11.32
C SER A 42 -6.13 26.11 11.77
N LYS A 43 -6.95 25.95 12.83
CA LYS A 43 -7.76 27.04 13.37
C LYS A 43 -6.89 28.08 14.07
N LEU A 44 -5.92 27.64 14.87
CA LEU A 44 -4.98 28.52 15.56
C LEU A 44 -4.18 29.39 14.57
N TYR A 45 -3.81 28.82 13.41
CA TYR A 45 -2.98 29.48 12.40
C TYR A 45 -3.76 30.02 11.18
N GLY A 46 -5.10 29.95 11.18
CA GLY A 46 -5.94 30.50 10.11
C GLY A 46 -5.80 29.81 8.75
N VAL A 47 -5.57 28.49 8.75
CA VAL A 47 -5.45 27.67 7.53
C VAL A 47 -6.79 27.03 7.18
N GLU A 48 -7.22 27.16 5.92
CA GLU A 48 -8.51 26.66 5.46
C GLU A 48 -8.51 25.13 5.37
N LEU A 49 -9.61 24.49 5.78
CA LEU A 49 -9.76 23.03 5.76
C LEU A 49 -10.66 22.58 4.62
N GLN A 50 -10.19 21.60 3.86
CA GLN A 50 -10.94 20.87 2.85
C GLN A 50 -10.90 19.37 3.14
N VAL A 51 -11.97 18.65 2.80
CA VAL A 51 -11.93 17.18 2.85
C VAL A 51 -11.32 16.67 1.56
N GLY A 52 -10.23 15.91 1.68
CA GLY A 52 -9.46 15.48 0.53
C GLY A 52 -9.99 14.20 -0.13
N THR A 53 -10.17 14.25 -1.45
CA THR A 53 -10.18 13.07 -2.36
C THR A 53 -8.80 12.84 -3.02
N SER A 54 -7.82 13.71 -2.71
CA SER A 54 -6.46 13.70 -3.26
C SER A 54 -5.66 12.45 -2.85
N SER A 55 -4.76 11.99 -3.73
CA SER A 55 -3.87 10.84 -3.49
C SER A 55 -3.02 10.95 -2.22
N ALA A 56 -2.77 12.17 -1.72
CA ALA A 56 -2.03 12.41 -0.48
C ALA A 56 -2.80 11.96 0.79
N VAL A 57 -4.14 12.01 0.77
CA VAL A 57 -5.04 11.66 1.89
C VAL A 57 -5.45 10.16 1.87
N LYS A 58 -5.02 9.42 0.83
CA LYS A 58 -5.26 7.97 0.70
C LYS A 58 -4.38 7.12 1.61
N THR A 59 -3.29 7.68 2.12
CA THR A 59 -2.65 7.16 3.34
C THR A 59 -3.42 7.73 4.53
N GLN A 60 -3.51 7.04 5.68
CA GLN A 60 -4.22 7.51 6.90
C GLN A 60 -3.61 8.79 7.53
N LYS A 61 -3.01 9.69 6.73
CA LYS A 61 -2.24 10.85 7.16
C LYS A 61 -2.84 12.10 6.54
N THR A 62 -2.89 13.15 7.35
CA THR A 62 -3.30 14.49 6.93
C THR A 62 -2.28 15.07 5.94
N ALA A 63 -2.76 15.88 4.99
CA ALA A 63 -1.92 16.53 3.98
C ALA A 63 -2.25 18.02 3.88
N LEU A 64 -1.29 18.84 3.44
CA LEU A 64 -1.39 20.29 3.33
C LEU A 64 -0.90 20.74 1.97
N VAL A 65 -1.69 21.57 1.29
CA VAL A 65 -1.41 22.07 -0.06
C VAL A 65 -1.06 23.55 0.01
N TYR A 66 0.02 23.92 -0.66
CA TYR A 66 0.43 25.31 -0.75
C TYR A 66 -0.36 26.05 -1.86
N PRO A 67 -0.84 27.29 -1.60
CA PRO A 67 -1.68 28.04 -2.55
C PRO A 67 -0.96 28.43 -3.83
N LYS A 68 0.35 28.69 -3.74
CA LYS A 68 1.17 29.17 -4.85
C LYS A 68 1.57 28.05 -5.82
N ASP A 69 1.54 26.81 -5.35
CA ASP A 69 1.79 25.62 -6.16
C ASP A 69 0.90 24.46 -5.65
N PRO A 70 -0.27 24.24 -6.27
CA PRO A 70 -1.18 23.16 -5.92
C PRO A 70 -0.58 21.76 -6.03
N GLN A 71 0.59 21.62 -6.67
CA GLN A 71 1.33 20.36 -6.76
C GLN A 71 2.24 20.12 -5.55
N GLN A 72 2.56 21.17 -4.78
CA GLN A 72 3.35 21.06 -3.55
C GLN A 72 2.45 20.62 -2.39
N VAL A 73 2.48 19.31 -2.12
CA VAL A 73 1.73 18.69 -1.01
C VAL A 73 2.70 18.19 0.06
N VAL A 74 2.47 18.59 1.30
CA VAL A 74 3.19 18.07 2.48
C VAL A 74 2.27 17.14 3.24
N SER A 75 2.74 15.94 3.60
CA SER A 75 2.00 14.98 4.42
C SER A 75 2.86 14.45 5.57
N GLY A 76 2.24 14.06 6.67
CA GLY A 76 2.97 13.70 7.88
C GLY A 76 2.07 13.23 9.03
N GLY A 77 2.70 12.86 10.15
CA GLY A 77 1.98 12.63 11.40
C GLY A 77 1.51 13.93 12.04
N GLY A 78 0.61 13.85 13.03
CA GLY A 78 -0.04 15.02 13.64
C GLY A 78 0.91 16.15 14.05
N ASN A 79 2.02 15.84 14.74
CA ASN A 79 3.00 16.84 15.16
C ASN A 79 3.71 17.50 13.96
N ALA A 80 4.13 16.70 12.97
CA ALA A 80 4.80 17.20 11.77
C ALA A 80 3.90 18.12 10.95
N MET A 81 2.61 17.78 10.85
CA MET A 81 1.62 18.59 10.15
C MET A 81 1.28 19.87 10.91
N ALA A 82 1.15 19.79 12.23
CA ALA A 82 0.92 20.97 13.07
C ALA A 82 2.13 21.93 13.05
N LEU A 83 3.36 21.40 13.01
CA LEU A 83 4.59 22.17 12.81
C LEU A 83 4.64 22.83 11.43
N ALA A 84 4.26 22.11 10.36
CA ALA A 84 4.21 22.66 9.01
C ALA A 84 3.23 23.84 8.94
N LEU A 85 2.04 23.73 9.56
CA LEU A 85 1.05 24.81 9.64
C LEU A 85 1.60 26.04 10.38
N ALA A 86 2.24 25.82 11.53
CA ALA A 86 2.88 26.90 12.30
C ALA A 86 3.99 27.59 11.48
N HIS A 87 4.84 26.83 10.80
CA HIS A 87 5.90 27.36 9.95
C HIS A 87 5.36 28.15 8.75
N MET A 88 4.21 27.75 8.21
CA MET A 88 3.57 28.42 7.08
C MET A 88 2.94 29.75 7.44
N ALA A 89 2.25 29.84 8.57
CA ALA A 89 1.73 31.11 9.07
C ALA A 89 2.84 32.15 9.32
N ASN A 90 4.06 31.69 9.64
CA ASN A 90 5.23 32.54 9.87
C ASN A 90 5.82 33.21 8.62
N ARG A 91 5.43 32.82 7.39
CA ARG A 91 5.90 33.50 6.15
C ARG A 91 5.37 34.94 5.98
N GLY A 92 4.68 35.49 6.97
CA GLY A 92 4.17 36.87 7.01
C GLY A 92 4.31 37.63 8.35
N HIS A 93 5.25 37.25 9.26
CA HIS A 93 5.46 37.74 10.66
C HIS A 93 4.65 36.96 11.72
N ARG A 94 5.06 36.67 12.97
CA ARG A 94 6.35 36.56 13.70
C ARG A 94 6.00 35.72 14.97
N LEU A 95 6.14 34.38 14.95
CA LEU A 95 6.50 33.70 16.21
C LEU A 95 7.96 34.06 16.46
N SER A 96 8.27 34.54 17.67
CA SER A 96 9.67 34.76 18.04
C SER A 96 10.43 33.45 17.84
N LEU A 97 11.65 33.49 17.30
CA LEU A 97 12.53 32.33 17.19
C LEU A 97 12.69 31.56 18.52
N THR A 98 12.44 32.20 19.66
CA THR A 98 12.42 31.59 20.99
C THR A 98 11.17 30.75 21.30
N ASP A 99 9.99 31.12 20.78
CA ASP A 99 8.75 30.35 20.98
C ASP A 99 8.73 29.08 20.10
N SER A 100 9.40 29.14 18.94
CA SER A 100 9.55 27.99 18.03
C SER A 100 10.30 26.84 18.69
N LEU A 101 11.44 27.13 19.35
CA LEU A 101 12.29 26.08 19.93
C LEU A 101 11.60 25.35 21.08
N LEU A 102 10.93 26.08 22.00
CA LEU A 102 10.18 25.46 23.08
C LEU A 102 9.00 24.63 22.56
N CYS A 103 8.31 25.10 21.52
CA CYS A 103 7.25 24.32 20.88
C CYS A 103 7.81 23.06 20.18
N ASP A 104 8.96 23.16 19.54
CA ASP A 104 9.65 22.04 18.88
C ASP A 104 10.08 20.98 19.91
N GLU A 105 10.61 21.42 21.06
CA GLU A 105 10.95 20.55 22.19
C GLU A 105 9.72 19.80 22.72
N TRP A 106 8.58 20.48 22.89
CA TRP A 106 7.33 19.82 23.28
C TRP A 106 6.80 18.85 22.22
N CYS A 107 6.96 19.17 20.93
CA CYS A 107 6.61 18.26 19.84
C CYS A 107 7.44 16.98 19.86
N GLU A 108 8.74 17.09 20.13
CA GLU A 108 9.65 15.95 20.24
C GLU A 108 9.44 15.17 21.55
N TRP A 109 9.22 15.88 22.66
CA TRP A 109 8.96 15.28 23.96
C TRP A 109 7.65 14.50 23.96
N GLU A 110 6.56 15.06 23.42
CA GLU A 110 5.29 14.33 23.33
C GLU A 110 5.45 13.05 22.51
N ARG A 111 6.20 13.10 21.41
CA ARG A 111 6.45 11.96 20.52
C ARG A 111 7.26 10.85 21.21
N THR A 112 8.32 11.23 21.91
CA THR A 112 9.34 10.29 22.44
C THR A 112 9.07 9.84 23.87
N VAL A 113 8.32 10.62 24.65
CA VAL A 113 8.04 10.36 26.07
C VAL A 113 6.57 10.02 26.28
N LEU A 114 5.66 10.99 26.11
CA LEU A 114 4.24 10.80 26.43
C LEU A 114 3.61 9.69 25.59
N ARG A 115 3.72 9.79 24.26
CA ARG A 115 3.16 8.80 23.34
C ARG A 115 3.82 7.44 23.48
N GLN A 116 5.12 7.41 23.76
CA GLN A 116 5.84 6.16 23.99
C GLN A 116 5.36 5.47 25.27
N ALA A 117 5.08 6.22 26.34
CA ALA A 117 4.52 5.68 27.58
C ALA A 117 3.14 5.03 27.35
N LEU A 118 2.29 5.69 26.55
CA LEU A 118 0.97 5.17 26.16
C LEU A 118 1.10 3.92 25.27
N THR A 119 1.94 3.99 24.23
CA THR A 119 2.15 2.88 23.27
C THR A 119 2.70 1.62 23.96
N THR A 120 3.58 1.81 24.95
CA THR A 120 4.16 0.70 25.74
C THR A 120 3.29 0.28 26.93
N LYS A 121 2.13 0.93 27.14
CA LYS A 121 1.22 0.73 28.28
C LYS A 121 1.94 0.75 29.63
N ASN A 122 2.98 1.56 29.74
CA ASN A 122 3.83 1.62 30.93
C ASN A 122 3.32 2.69 31.89
N GLN A 123 2.51 2.27 32.86
CA GLN A 123 1.86 3.16 33.83
C GLN A 123 2.84 4.01 34.66
N LYS A 124 4.02 3.47 34.98
CA LYS A 124 5.05 4.22 35.71
C LYS A 124 5.65 5.34 34.86
N LYS A 125 5.90 5.07 33.57
CA LYS A 125 6.37 6.08 32.62
C LYS A 125 5.29 7.11 32.31
N LEU A 126 4.02 6.68 32.24
CA LEU A 126 2.89 7.58 32.02
C LEU A 126 2.73 8.55 33.20
N ALA A 127 2.72 8.03 34.44
CA ALA A 127 2.67 8.87 35.64
C ALA A 127 3.83 9.88 35.69
N ALA A 128 5.05 9.45 35.39
CA ALA A 128 6.21 10.35 35.33
C ALA A 128 6.06 11.44 34.26
N ALA A 129 5.51 11.10 33.08
CA ALA A 129 5.23 12.06 32.03
C ALA A 129 4.16 13.09 32.44
N LEU A 130 3.08 12.64 33.09
CA LEU A 130 2.01 13.54 33.58
C LEU A 130 2.52 14.46 34.70
N THR A 131 3.32 13.95 35.64
CA THR A 131 3.99 14.78 36.66
C THR A 131 4.92 15.81 36.03
N HIS A 132 5.66 15.45 34.99
CA HIS A 132 6.53 16.39 34.29
C HIS A 132 5.75 17.54 33.65
N ILE A 133 4.62 17.23 32.99
CA ILE A 133 3.73 18.26 32.44
C ILE A 133 3.22 19.17 33.58
N GLU A 134 2.69 18.59 34.66
CA GLU A 134 2.10 19.32 35.80
C GLU A 134 3.09 20.34 36.40
N THR A 135 4.35 19.94 36.51
CA THR A 135 5.40 20.75 37.12
C THR A 135 6.02 21.79 36.17
N THR A 136 5.78 21.68 34.86
CA THR A 136 6.36 22.57 33.84
C THR A 136 5.36 23.63 33.35
N LEU A 137 4.09 23.56 33.79
CA LEU A 137 3.04 24.52 33.38
C LEU A 137 3.39 25.97 33.73
N GLN A 138 3.18 26.87 32.77
CA GLN A 138 3.23 28.31 32.97
C GLN A 138 1.80 28.86 32.99
N GLY A 139 1.16 28.80 34.15
CA GLY A 139 -0.26 29.15 34.29
C GLY A 139 -1.16 28.06 33.69
N VAL A 140 -1.82 28.37 32.57
CA VAL A 140 -2.66 27.43 31.81
C VAL A 140 -2.06 27.04 30.47
N HIS A 141 -0.78 27.35 30.20
CA HIS A 141 -0.10 27.05 28.95
C HIS A 141 1.22 26.31 29.18
N LEU A 142 1.64 25.52 28.18
CA LEU A 142 2.91 24.77 28.19
C LEU A 142 4.10 25.59 27.68
N ALA A 143 3.83 26.59 26.85
CA ALA A 143 4.83 27.53 26.35
C ALA A 143 4.21 28.92 26.19
N GLY A 144 4.87 29.95 26.73
CA GLY A 144 4.42 31.33 26.61
C GLY A 144 3.18 31.67 27.46
N GLN A 145 2.50 32.75 27.11
CA GLN A 145 1.37 33.32 27.86
C GLN A 145 0.02 33.21 27.13
N LYS A 146 -0.02 32.44 26.02
CA LYS A 146 -1.20 32.25 25.16
C LYS A 146 -1.19 30.83 24.57
N GLU A 147 -2.30 30.41 23.96
CA GLU A 147 -2.37 29.13 23.25
C GLU A 147 -1.25 29.03 22.18
N THR A 148 -0.47 27.97 22.25
CA THR A 148 0.65 27.68 21.33
C THR A 148 0.57 26.28 20.74
N LEU A 149 1.48 25.98 19.82
CA LEU A 149 1.63 24.64 19.27
C LEU A 149 1.92 23.57 20.35
N ALA A 150 2.62 23.93 21.43
CA ALA A 150 2.87 23.03 22.55
C ALA A 150 1.56 22.55 23.19
N ASP A 151 0.62 23.47 23.42
CA ASP A 151 -0.70 23.15 23.95
C ASP A 151 -1.47 22.24 22.99
N VAL A 152 -1.48 22.57 21.70
CA VAL A 152 -2.13 21.76 20.66
C VAL A 152 -1.61 20.32 20.66
N VAL A 153 -0.29 20.10 20.67
CA VAL A 153 0.27 18.74 20.54
C VAL A 153 0.12 17.89 21.80
N VAL A 154 0.25 18.48 22.99
CA VAL A 154 0.16 17.74 24.24
C VAL A 154 -1.30 17.53 24.65
N VAL A 155 -2.12 18.59 24.65
CA VAL A 155 -3.53 18.51 25.08
C VAL A 155 -4.32 17.57 24.17
N SER A 156 -4.07 17.60 22.86
CA SER A 156 -4.73 16.66 21.94
C SER A 156 -4.46 15.20 22.30
N THR A 157 -3.26 14.88 22.77
CA THR A 157 -2.93 13.52 23.25
C THR A 157 -3.63 13.22 24.57
N LEU A 158 -3.65 14.17 25.50
CA LEU A 158 -4.28 14.00 26.82
C LEU A 158 -5.79 13.71 26.73
N VAL A 159 -6.50 14.33 25.78
CA VAL A 159 -7.98 14.24 25.71
C VAL A 159 -8.51 13.15 24.79
N THR A 160 -7.65 12.54 23.98
CA THR A 160 -8.07 11.49 23.02
C THR A 160 -7.72 10.08 23.49
N ASP A 161 -6.74 9.94 24.38
CA ASP A 161 -6.39 8.65 24.96
C ASP A 161 -7.24 8.36 26.22
N LYS A 162 -7.84 7.17 26.27
CA LYS A 162 -8.74 6.75 27.37
C LYS A 162 -7.99 6.22 28.58
N ASP A 163 -6.71 5.89 28.44
CA ASP A 163 -5.88 5.33 29.52
C ASP A 163 -5.30 6.43 30.42
N ILE A 164 -5.58 7.71 30.15
CA ILE A 164 -5.09 8.86 30.90
C ILE A 164 -6.13 9.29 31.94
N ASP A 165 -5.77 9.20 33.21
CA ASP A 165 -6.51 9.80 34.32
C ASP A 165 -5.83 11.10 34.77
N LEU A 166 -6.54 12.23 34.62
CA LEU A 166 -6.07 13.56 35.01
C LEU A 166 -6.50 13.98 36.42
N SER A 167 -7.36 13.21 37.08
CA SER A 167 -7.86 13.54 38.43
C SER A 167 -6.77 13.79 39.48
N PRO A 168 -5.58 13.14 39.43
CA PRO A 168 -4.48 13.43 40.37
C PRO A 168 -3.70 14.72 40.04
N TYR A 169 -3.95 15.36 38.89
CA TYR A 169 -3.16 16.45 38.34
C TYR A 169 -4.03 17.71 38.13
N PRO A 170 -4.19 18.58 39.15
CA PRO A 170 -5.09 19.72 39.10
C PRO A 170 -4.66 20.79 38.07
N GLY A 171 -3.37 20.94 37.83
CA GLY A 171 -2.82 21.81 36.78
C GLY A 171 -3.19 21.32 35.38
N LEU A 172 -2.97 20.03 35.08
CA LEU A 172 -3.39 19.41 33.80
C LEU A 172 -4.90 19.48 33.62
N THR A 173 -5.68 19.29 34.68
CA THR A 173 -7.14 19.43 34.63
C THR A 173 -7.54 20.85 34.23
N ARG A 174 -6.89 21.88 34.80
CA ARG A 174 -7.10 23.28 34.40
C ARG A 174 -6.63 23.58 32.98
N LEU A 175 -5.48 23.03 32.57
CA LEU A 175 -4.96 23.13 31.20
C LEU A 175 -6.00 22.62 30.20
N VAL A 176 -6.49 21.38 30.37
CA VAL A 176 -7.48 20.78 29.47
C VAL A 176 -8.78 21.57 29.47
N ALA A 177 -9.29 21.95 30.66
CA ALA A 177 -10.52 22.71 30.77
C ALA A 177 -10.45 24.07 30.06
N SER A 178 -9.32 24.77 30.16
CA SER A 178 -9.13 26.08 29.51
C SER A 178 -9.13 25.99 27.97
N HIS A 179 -8.73 24.85 27.41
CA HIS A 179 -8.69 24.61 25.96
C HIS A 179 -9.92 23.85 25.43
N GLN A 180 -10.87 23.48 26.29
CA GLN A 180 -12.07 22.75 25.90
C GLN A 180 -12.90 23.42 24.79
N PRO A 181 -13.08 24.75 24.75
CA PRO A 181 -13.78 25.42 23.65
C PRO A 181 -13.08 25.22 22.30
N ALA A 182 -11.75 25.30 22.27
CA ALA A 182 -10.96 25.13 21.06
C ALA A 182 -11.00 23.68 20.55
N ILE A 183 -10.97 22.71 21.47
CA ILE A 183 -11.12 21.28 21.18
C ILE A 183 -12.49 21.00 20.57
N GLN A 184 -13.57 21.47 21.20
CA GLN A 184 -14.93 21.28 20.71
C GLN A 184 -15.11 21.91 19.32
N ALA A 185 -14.67 23.16 19.17
CA ALA A 185 -14.76 23.87 17.90
C ALA A 185 -13.96 23.17 16.78
N SER A 186 -12.86 22.47 17.11
CA SER A 186 -12.08 21.68 16.16
C SER A 186 -12.84 20.43 15.71
N TRP A 187 -13.49 19.72 16.63
CA TRP A 187 -14.32 18.56 16.29
C TRP A 187 -15.56 18.91 15.49
N GLU A 188 -16.22 20.02 15.79
CA GLU A 188 -17.36 20.53 15.03
C GLU A 188 -16.95 20.90 13.59
N THR A 189 -15.78 21.55 13.42
CA THR A 189 -15.24 21.90 12.11
C THR A 189 -14.99 20.63 11.28
N LEU A 190 -14.42 19.59 11.90
CA LEU A 190 -14.22 18.31 11.24
C LEU A 190 -15.55 17.62 10.88
N ALA A 191 -16.55 17.66 11.77
CA ALA A 191 -17.88 17.08 11.53
C ALA A 191 -18.61 17.75 10.35
N HIS A 192 -18.55 19.09 10.27
CA HIS A 192 -19.13 19.85 9.16
C HIS A 192 -18.43 19.56 7.83
N ALA A 193 -17.11 19.41 7.86
CA ALA A 193 -16.33 19.00 6.70
C ALA A 193 -16.73 17.58 6.23
N LYS A 194 -16.93 16.64 7.17
CA LYS A 194 -17.42 15.27 6.88
C LYS A 194 -18.81 15.26 6.24
N GLU A 195 -19.74 16.07 6.74
CA GLU A 195 -21.10 16.15 6.18
C GLU A 195 -21.11 16.69 4.75
N THR A 196 -20.22 17.65 4.45
CA THR A 196 -20.02 18.19 3.10
C THR A 196 -19.42 17.15 2.15
N ALA A 197 -18.51 16.30 2.63
CA ALA A 197 -17.91 15.20 1.87
C ALA A 197 -18.83 13.98 1.70
N ALA A 198 -19.77 13.74 2.61
CA ALA A 198 -20.74 12.64 2.54
C ALA A 198 -21.75 12.80 1.39
N LYS A 199 -21.89 14.01 0.83
CA LYS A 199 -22.64 14.28 -0.41
C LYS A 199 -21.83 14.02 -1.69
N SER A 200 -20.54 13.67 -1.57
CA SER A 200 -19.68 13.18 -2.65
C SER A 200 -19.18 11.77 -2.32
N SER A 201 -20.06 10.79 -2.32
CA SER A 201 -19.73 9.42 -1.93
C SER A 201 -19.14 8.64 -3.10
N PHE A 202 -17.81 8.64 -3.24
CA PHE A 202 -17.08 7.49 -3.78
C PHE A 202 -15.61 7.49 -3.35
N GLN A 203 -15.19 6.49 -2.58
CA GLN A 203 -13.78 6.19 -2.36
C GLN A 203 -13.45 4.84 -3.02
N VAL A 204 -12.68 4.90 -4.10
CA VAL A 204 -11.97 3.72 -4.63
C VAL A 204 -10.82 3.43 -3.68
N ASP A 205 -10.78 2.21 -3.10
CA ASP A 205 -9.59 1.71 -2.43
C ASP A 205 -8.45 1.62 -3.45
N MET A 206 -7.53 2.58 -3.37
CA MET A 206 -6.36 2.67 -4.24
C MET A 206 -5.09 2.21 -3.51
N SER A 207 -5.24 1.50 -2.40
CA SER A 207 -4.12 0.88 -1.69
C SER A 207 -3.56 -0.34 -2.45
N GLU A 208 -4.33 -0.89 -3.39
CA GLU A 208 -3.99 -1.95 -4.34
C GLU A 208 -4.74 -1.81 -5.70
N PRO A 209 -4.41 -0.81 -6.54
CA PRO A 209 -5.15 -0.57 -7.76
C PRO A 209 -4.65 -1.53 -8.85
N SER A 210 -5.18 -2.75 -8.85
CA SER A 210 -5.27 -3.47 -10.12
C SER A 210 -6.31 -2.73 -10.96
N LEU A 211 -5.96 -2.37 -12.19
CA LEU A 211 -6.87 -1.69 -13.11
C LEU A 211 -8.20 -2.45 -13.27
N ASN A 212 -8.14 -3.78 -13.21
CA ASN A 212 -9.31 -4.65 -13.22
C ASN A 212 -10.18 -4.45 -11.95
N LYS A 213 -9.59 -4.36 -10.74
CA LYS A 213 -10.31 -4.06 -9.50
C LYS A 213 -10.99 -2.69 -9.57
N VAL A 214 -10.29 -1.66 -10.06
CA VAL A 214 -10.84 -0.30 -10.21
C VAL A 214 -12.06 -0.31 -11.14
N LEU A 215 -11.93 -0.91 -12.32
CA LEU A 215 -13.05 -0.98 -13.27
C LEU A 215 -14.19 -1.85 -12.74
N THR A 216 -13.88 -2.96 -12.08
CA THR A 216 -14.88 -3.82 -11.42
C THR A 216 -15.69 -3.00 -10.42
N ALA A 217 -15.03 -2.21 -9.57
CA ALA A 217 -15.71 -1.34 -8.61
C ALA A 217 -16.59 -0.28 -9.28
N VAL A 218 -16.13 0.36 -10.36
CA VAL A 218 -16.93 1.32 -11.14
C VAL A 218 -18.23 0.69 -11.63
N PHE A 219 -18.15 -0.48 -12.26
CA PHE A 219 -19.34 -1.16 -12.78
C PHE A 219 -20.22 -1.75 -11.68
N GLN A 220 -19.65 -2.28 -10.60
CA GLN A 220 -20.43 -2.74 -9.45
C GLN A 220 -21.22 -1.60 -8.81
N SER A 221 -20.61 -0.41 -8.68
CA SER A 221 -21.28 0.78 -8.17
C SER A 221 -22.50 1.15 -9.02
N ALA A 222 -22.33 1.22 -10.34
CA ALA A 222 -23.43 1.53 -11.26
C ALA A 222 -24.56 0.48 -11.18
N VAL A 223 -24.22 -0.80 -11.01
CA VAL A 223 -25.21 -1.87 -10.82
C VAL A 223 -25.96 -1.71 -9.51
N MET A 224 -25.26 -1.48 -8.40
CA MET A 224 -25.88 -1.30 -7.09
C MET A 224 -26.80 -0.08 -7.08
N GLU A 225 -26.36 1.04 -7.64
CA GLU A 225 -27.18 2.26 -7.75
C GLU A 225 -28.42 2.01 -8.62
N LEU A 226 -28.27 1.35 -9.76
CA LEU A 226 -29.41 0.98 -10.60
C LEU A 226 -30.41 0.11 -9.85
N VAL A 227 -29.93 -0.93 -9.15
CA VAL A 227 -30.79 -1.83 -8.38
C VAL A 227 -31.50 -1.08 -7.26
N GLN A 228 -30.79 -0.19 -6.55
CA GLN A 228 -31.38 0.63 -5.50
C GLN A 228 -32.47 1.55 -6.05
N GLN A 229 -32.21 2.27 -7.15
CA GLN A 229 -33.18 3.17 -7.79
C GLN A 229 -34.45 2.44 -8.25
N VAL A 230 -34.31 1.18 -8.69
CA VAL A 230 -35.41 0.40 -9.28
C VAL A 230 -36.18 -0.39 -8.23
N THR A 231 -35.50 -0.94 -7.23
CA THR A 231 -36.09 -1.90 -6.28
C THR A 231 -36.26 -1.33 -4.88
N GLY A 232 -35.54 -0.26 -4.53
CA GLY A 232 -35.46 0.29 -3.18
C GLY A 232 -34.58 -0.53 -2.22
N VAL A 233 -33.90 -1.57 -2.72
CA VAL A 233 -33.10 -2.50 -1.91
C VAL A 233 -31.62 -2.28 -2.15
N ASN A 234 -30.83 -2.37 -1.08
CA ASN A 234 -29.36 -2.23 -1.11
C ASN A 234 -28.64 -3.59 -1.17
N ASP A 235 -29.39 -4.69 -1.12
CA ASP A 235 -28.89 -6.06 -1.17
C ASP A 235 -29.18 -6.73 -2.51
N LEU A 236 -28.13 -7.17 -3.20
CA LEU A 236 -28.21 -7.81 -4.52
C LEU A 236 -28.70 -9.26 -4.43
N GLU A 237 -28.44 -9.95 -3.32
CA GLU A 237 -28.83 -11.34 -3.14
C GLU A 237 -30.35 -11.49 -3.06
N SER A 238 -31.04 -10.52 -2.44
CA SER A 238 -32.51 -10.47 -2.38
C SER A 238 -33.20 -10.45 -3.76
N ILE A 239 -32.52 -9.98 -4.81
CA ILE A 239 -33.02 -9.98 -6.19
C ILE A 239 -32.43 -11.12 -7.03
N GLY A 240 -31.65 -12.01 -6.42
CA GLY A 240 -31.00 -13.14 -7.06
C GLY A 240 -29.81 -12.77 -7.94
N LEU A 241 -29.17 -11.61 -7.69
CA LEU A 241 -27.97 -11.18 -8.40
C LEU A 241 -26.72 -11.51 -7.58
N THR A 242 -25.76 -12.19 -8.20
CA THR A 242 -24.44 -12.48 -7.62
C THR A 242 -23.34 -11.97 -8.54
N TRP A 243 -22.17 -11.65 -7.97
CA TRP A 243 -21.05 -11.16 -8.75
C TRP A 243 -20.39 -12.27 -9.56
N ALA A 244 -20.22 -12.01 -10.86
CA ALA A 244 -19.43 -12.89 -11.72
C ALA A 244 -17.95 -12.80 -11.35
N ALA A 245 -17.25 -13.94 -11.34
CA ALA A 245 -15.81 -14.00 -11.05
C ALA A 245 -14.98 -13.13 -12.02
N ASN A 246 -15.43 -13.00 -13.28
CA ASN A 246 -14.80 -12.17 -14.32
C ASN A 246 -15.79 -11.10 -14.84
N LEU A 247 -16.18 -10.17 -13.97
CA LEU A 247 -17.07 -9.08 -14.35
C LEU A 247 -16.46 -8.17 -15.44
N VAL A 248 -15.16 -7.91 -15.34
CA VAL A 248 -14.39 -7.06 -16.25
C VAL A 248 -13.25 -7.86 -16.88
N SER A 249 -13.09 -7.73 -18.19
CA SER A 249 -12.03 -8.41 -18.97
C SER A 249 -11.41 -7.46 -20.00
N ARG A 250 -10.16 -7.73 -20.42
CA ARG A 250 -9.53 -6.96 -21.50
C ARG A 250 -10.20 -7.27 -22.83
N CYS A 251 -10.34 -6.25 -23.67
CA CYS A 251 -10.76 -6.46 -25.04
C CYS A 251 -9.61 -7.07 -25.85
N ASN A 252 -9.90 -8.11 -26.63
CA ASN A 252 -8.91 -8.71 -27.54
C ASN A 252 -8.70 -7.84 -28.80
N ASN A 253 -9.69 -7.04 -29.18
CA ASN A 253 -9.65 -6.16 -30.34
C ASN A 253 -9.58 -4.69 -29.86
N PRO A 254 -8.51 -3.93 -30.19
CA PRO A 254 -8.38 -2.53 -29.82
C PRO A 254 -9.51 -1.62 -30.31
N LYS A 255 -10.24 -2.01 -31.37
CA LYS A 255 -11.42 -1.29 -31.85
C LYS A 255 -12.58 -1.29 -30.84
N HIS A 256 -12.60 -2.25 -29.92
CA HIS A 256 -13.64 -2.39 -28.90
C HIS A 256 -13.28 -1.66 -27.59
N GLY A 257 -12.22 -0.85 -27.57
CA GLY A 257 -11.71 -0.20 -26.37
C GLY A 257 -10.69 -1.06 -25.63
N ASP A 258 -10.44 -0.72 -24.37
CA ASP A 258 -9.41 -1.34 -23.55
C ASP A 258 -9.96 -2.53 -22.72
N PHE A 259 -11.18 -2.37 -22.21
CA PHE A 259 -11.85 -3.34 -21.34
C PHE A 259 -13.34 -3.47 -21.70
N GLN A 260 -13.94 -4.59 -21.32
CA GLN A 260 -15.37 -4.84 -21.43
C GLN A 260 -15.94 -5.36 -20.12
N CYS A 261 -17.18 -4.96 -19.81
CA CYS A 261 -17.95 -5.40 -18.66
C CYS A 261 -19.16 -6.21 -19.08
N SER A 262 -19.42 -7.32 -18.38
CA SER A 262 -20.52 -8.25 -18.65
C SER A 262 -21.73 -8.08 -17.71
N ALA A 263 -21.75 -7.04 -16.87
CA ALA A 263 -22.71 -6.87 -15.78
C ALA A 263 -24.19 -6.74 -16.21
N ALA A 264 -24.46 -6.24 -17.42
CA ALA A 264 -25.83 -5.91 -17.83
C ALA A 264 -26.72 -7.15 -17.99
N MET A 265 -26.18 -8.26 -18.49
CA MET A 265 -26.91 -9.52 -18.71
C MET A 265 -27.43 -10.15 -17.41
N PRO A 266 -26.58 -10.41 -16.39
CA PRO A 266 -27.06 -10.96 -15.12
C PRO A 266 -27.96 -9.98 -14.39
N THR A 267 -27.69 -8.66 -14.45
CA THR A 267 -28.55 -7.64 -13.84
C THR A 267 -29.94 -7.63 -14.47
N PHE A 268 -30.03 -7.70 -15.80
CA PHE A 268 -31.31 -7.82 -16.51
C PHE A 268 -32.08 -9.08 -16.09
N ALA A 269 -31.42 -10.23 -16.01
CA ALA A 269 -32.04 -11.48 -15.59
C ALA A 269 -32.59 -11.40 -14.16
N ALA A 270 -31.83 -10.80 -13.24
CA ALA A 270 -32.22 -10.60 -11.84
C ALA A 270 -33.43 -9.66 -11.72
N LEU A 271 -33.39 -8.49 -12.38
CA LEU A 271 -34.52 -7.55 -12.38
C LEU A 271 -35.79 -8.19 -12.95
N LYS A 272 -35.66 -8.99 -14.01
CA LYS A 272 -36.80 -9.71 -14.61
C LYS A 272 -37.39 -10.72 -13.62
N LYS A 273 -36.55 -11.49 -12.93
CA LYS A 273 -36.97 -12.48 -11.94
C LYS A 273 -37.63 -11.83 -10.72
N SER A 274 -37.15 -10.67 -10.30
CA SER A 274 -37.71 -9.91 -9.16
C SER A 274 -39.08 -9.27 -9.46
N GLY A 275 -39.50 -9.21 -10.72
CA GLY A 275 -40.72 -8.51 -11.13
C GLY A 275 -40.63 -6.98 -11.04
N LYS A 276 -39.45 -6.43 -10.76
CA LYS A 276 -39.20 -4.97 -10.62
C LYS A 276 -38.61 -4.34 -11.87
N MET A 277 -38.80 -4.94 -13.04
CA MET A 277 -38.22 -4.41 -14.28
C MET A 277 -38.77 -3.00 -14.59
N PRO A 278 -37.92 -1.98 -14.83
CA PRO A 278 -38.37 -0.67 -15.29
C PRO A 278 -39.08 -0.78 -16.64
N ALA A 279 -40.11 0.04 -16.86
CA ALA A 279 -40.92 -0.01 -18.09
C ALA A 279 -40.12 0.28 -19.37
N ASP A 280 -39.03 1.04 -19.25
CA ASP A 280 -38.13 1.41 -20.34
C ASP A 280 -37.02 0.38 -20.60
N VAL A 281 -36.92 -0.69 -19.81
CA VAL A 281 -35.91 -1.77 -19.96
C VAL A 281 -36.57 -3.02 -20.54
N LYS A 282 -36.22 -3.36 -21.79
CA LYS A 282 -36.80 -4.52 -22.51
C LYS A 282 -35.78 -5.61 -22.80
N LYS A 283 -34.51 -5.26 -22.92
CA LYS A 283 -33.40 -6.17 -23.24
C LYS A 283 -32.13 -5.80 -22.46
N PRO A 284 -31.15 -6.72 -22.30
CA PRO A 284 -29.93 -6.42 -21.56
C PRO A 284 -29.12 -5.21 -22.05
N PRO A 285 -29.08 -4.88 -23.36
CA PRO A 285 -28.49 -3.62 -23.83
C PRO A 285 -29.09 -2.36 -23.22
N ASP A 286 -30.38 -2.37 -22.83
CA ASP A 286 -31.01 -1.21 -22.19
C ASP A 286 -30.49 -1.04 -20.75
N VAL A 287 -30.21 -2.15 -20.05
CA VAL A 287 -29.51 -2.12 -18.75
C VAL A 287 -28.10 -1.59 -18.93
N ALA A 288 -27.37 -2.05 -19.95
CA ALA A 288 -26.03 -1.55 -20.26
C ALA A 288 -26.05 -0.02 -20.47
N GLN A 289 -27.03 0.51 -21.20
CA GLN A 289 -27.18 1.95 -21.41
C GLN A 289 -27.45 2.72 -20.10
N LYS A 290 -28.29 2.17 -19.20
CA LYS A 290 -28.52 2.76 -17.87
C LYS A 290 -27.26 2.75 -17.02
N LEU A 291 -26.46 1.66 -17.05
CA LEU A 291 -25.17 1.61 -16.35
C LEU A 291 -24.22 2.69 -16.86
N ILE A 292 -24.15 2.90 -18.18
CA ILE A 292 -23.34 3.97 -18.78
C ILE A 292 -23.82 5.34 -18.29
N ALA A 293 -25.13 5.58 -18.27
CA ALA A 293 -25.70 6.85 -17.82
C ALA A 293 -25.39 7.14 -16.34
N LEU A 294 -25.39 6.12 -15.48
CA LEU A 294 -25.02 6.26 -14.07
C LEU A 294 -23.53 6.54 -13.87
N ILE A 295 -22.66 5.97 -14.71
CA ILE A 295 -21.21 6.26 -14.68
C ILE A 295 -20.93 7.70 -15.15
N GLY A 296 -21.67 8.18 -16.16
CA GLY A 296 -21.62 9.55 -16.66
C GLY A 296 -20.43 9.87 -17.58
N ASP A 297 -20.51 11.05 -18.22
CA ASP A 297 -19.63 11.43 -19.34
C ASP A 297 -18.27 12.04 -18.94
N ASN A 298 -17.99 12.20 -17.64
CA ASN A 298 -16.77 12.83 -17.12
C ASN A 298 -16.10 12.01 -16.01
N HIS A 299 -16.15 10.68 -16.12
CA HIS A 299 -15.59 9.82 -15.10
C HIS A 299 -14.05 9.92 -15.06
N PRO A 300 -13.41 9.95 -13.87
CA PRO A 300 -11.95 10.13 -13.76
C PRO A 300 -11.14 8.95 -14.34
N VAL A 301 -11.75 7.78 -14.50
CA VAL A 301 -11.07 6.54 -14.93
C VAL A 301 -11.40 6.13 -16.37
N VAL A 302 -12.59 6.47 -16.88
CA VAL A 302 -13.08 6.02 -18.20
C VAL A 302 -13.45 7.23 -19.04
N THR A 303 -13.15 7.18 -20.34
CA THR A 303 -13.40 8.29 -21.28
C THR A 303 -14.46 7.98 -22.32
N GLU A 304 -14.64 6.71 -22.67
CA GLU A 304 -15.66 6.29 -23.63
C GLU A 304 -16.30 5.01 -23.11
N LEU A 305 -17.62 4.99 -23.11
CA LEU A 305 -18.43 3.82 -22.80
C LEU A 305 -19.40 3.58 -23.95
N SER A 306 -19.53 2.34 -24.40
CA SER A 306 -20.49 1.97 -25.44
C SER A 306 -21.04 0.56 -25.23
N VAL A 307 -22.25 0.33 -25.73
CA VAL A 307 -22.88 -0.99 -25.64
C VAL A 307 -22.52 -1.81 -26.87
N ASN A 308 -22.17 -3.08 -26.67
CA ASN A 308 -21.90 -4.02 -27.75
C ASN A 308 -22.67 -5.33 -27.59
N GLY A 309 -23.18 -5.83 -28.72
CA GLY A 309 -23.75 -7.17 -28.83
C GLY A 309 -24.87 -7.44 -27.81
N PRO A 310 -24.81 -8.56 -27.06
CA PRO A 310 -25.83 -8.95 -26.09
C PRO A 310 -26.00 -8.04 -24.87
N GLY A 311 -25.17 -6.99 -24.72
CA GLY A 311 -25.19 -6.10 -23.55
C GLY A 311 -23.84 -5.96 -22.86
N PHE A 312 -22.72 -6.17 -23.57
CA PHE A 312 -21.41 -5.82 -23.03
C PHE A 312 -21.25 -4.30 -22.99
N VAL A 313 -20.67 -3.77 -21.91
CA VAL A 313 -20.24 -2.37 -21.86
C VAL A 313 -18.76 -2.32 -22.20
N LEU A 314 -18.44 -1.83 -23.38
CA LEU A 314 -17.09 -1.54 -23.82
C LEU A 314 -16.61 -0.25 -23.16
N CYS A 315 -15.34 -0.22 -22.78
CA CYS A 315 -14.73 0.82 -21.95
C CYS A 315 -13.35 1.20 -22.49
N ARG A 316 -13.15 2.50 -22.76
CA ARG A 316 -11.84 3.10 -22.98
C ARG A 316 -11.42 3.88 -21.74
N LEU A 317 -10.15 3.76 -21.37
CA LEU A 317 -9.58 4.41 -20.20
C LEU A 317 -9.28 5.88 -20.44
N GLN A 318 -9.40 6.67 -19.38
CA GLN A 318 -9.06 8.08 -19.40
C GLN A 318 -7.53 8.24 -19.52
N ALA A 319 -7.07 8.99 -20.52
CA ALA A 319 -5.63 9.16 -20.78
C ALA A 319 -4.91 9.81 -19.59
N LYS A 320 -5.56 10.79 -18.94
CA LYS A 320 -5.03 11.45 -17.73
C LYS A 320 -4.85 10.47 -16.57
N PHE A 321 -5.75 9.49 -16.42
CA PHE A 321 -5.62 8.44 -15.39
C PHE A 321 -4.41 7.54 -15.67
N LEU A 322 -4.24 7.10 -16.92
CA LEU A 322 -3.07 6.32 -17.33
C LEU A 322 -1.77 7.09 -17.13
N GLN A 323 -1.74 8.37 -17.53
CA GLN A 323 -0.59 9.24 -17.37
C GLN A 323 -0.22 9.42 -15.89
N GLN A 324 -1.20 9.65 -15.01
CA GLN A 324 -0.96 9.75 -13.57
C GLN A 324 -0.34 8.46 -13.01
N HIS A 325 -0.82 7.29 -13.46
CA HIS A 325 -0.30 6.00 -13.02
C HIS A 325 1.13 5.75 -13.52
N ILE A 326 1.41 6.04 -14.80
CA ILE A 326 2.75 5.95 -15.38
C ILE A 326 3.71 6.90 -14.66
N ASN A 327 3.31 8.14 -14.43
CA ASN A 327 4.14 9.14 -13.73
C ASN A 327 4.49 8.71 -12.30
N GLN A 328 3.56 8.03 -11.59
CA GLN A 328 3.86 7.45 -10.27
C GLN A 328 4.96 6.40 -10.35
N PHE A 329 4.97 5.55 -11.39
CA PHE A 329 6.03 4.55 -11.57
C PHE A 329 7.36 5.17 -11.92
N VAL A 330 7.35 6.14 -12.84
CA VAL A 330 8.55 6.88 -13.24
C VAL A 330 9.16 7.60 -12.04
N ALA A 331 8.34 8.26 -11.21
CA ALA A 331 8.81 8.96 -10.01
C ALA A 331 9.35 8.01 -8.93
N ASN A 332 8.73 6.83 -8.75
CA ASN A 332 9.13 5.87 -7.72
C ASN A 332 10.27 4.94 -8.16
N GLY A 333 10.63 4.91 -9.45
CA GLY A 333 11.71 4.08 -10.00
C GLY A 333 11.49 2.56 -9.88
N LYS A 334 10.30 2.12 -9.46
CA LYS A 334 9.94 0.71 -9.24
C LYS A 334 8.59 0.43 -9.86
N LEU A 335 8.47 -0.72 -10.52
CA LEU A 335 7.19 -1.23 -11.01
C LEU A 335 6.30 -1.58 -9.80
N PRO A 336 4.97 -1.43 -9.92
CA PRO A 336 4.05 -1.83 -8.87
C PRO A 336 4.16 -3.34 -8.66
N VAL A 337 4.25 -3.75 -7.41
CA VAL A 337 4.27 -5.15 -7.01
C VAL A 337 2.90 -5.50 -6.44
N PRO A 338 2.23 -6.57 -6.91
CA PRO A 338 1.03 -7.08 -6.27
C PRO A 338 1.32 -7.39 -4.81
N LYS A 339 0.54 -6.82 -3.89
CA LYS A 339 0.61 -7.21 -2.48
C LYS A 339 -0.08 -8.55 -2.34
N VAL A 340 0.71 -9.61 -2.21
CA VAL A 340 0.23 -10.94 -1.87
C VAL A 340 0.68 -11.26 -0.44
N PRO A 341 -0.13 -11.97 0.36
CA PRO A 341 0.31 -12.46 1.66
C PRO A 341 1.63 -13.23 1.50
N PRO A 342 2.69 -12.86 2.24
CA PRO A 342 3.95 -13.57 2.15
C PRO A 342 3.75 -15.05 2.46
N GLN A 343 4.34 -15.90 1.63
CA GLN A 343 4.34 -17.35 1.80
C GLN A 343 5.77 -17.85 1.69
N THR A 344 6.02 -19.03 2.26
CA THR A 344 7.27 -19.75 2.03
C THR A 344 7.06 -20.71 0.87
N CYS A 345 7.76 -20.48 -0.22
CA CYS A 345 7.70 -21.29 -1.43
C CYS A 345 8.98 -22.12 -1.56
N LEU A 346 8.83 -23.41 -1.83
CA LEU A 346 9.94 -24.28 -2.16
C LEU A 346 9.84 -24.59 -3.65
N VAL A 347 10.89 -24.23 -4.40
CA VAL A 347 10.94 -24.43 -5.85
C VAL A 347 12.09 -25.39 -6.13
N ASP A 348 11.74 -26.59 -6.55
CA ASP A 348 12.66 -27.61 -7.02
C ASP A 348 12.87 -27.46 -8.52
N PHE A 349 14.12 -27.25 -8.93
CA PHE A 349 14.49 -27.09 -10.33
C PHE A 349 15.96 -27.42 -10.58
N SER A 350 16.35 -27.50 -11.86
CA SER A 350 17.63 -28.03 -12.32
C SER A 350 17.76 -29.55 -12.06
N SER A 351 17.93 -29.94 -10.80
CA SER A 351 17.91 -31.31 -10.28
C SER A 351 18.55 -32.36 -11.21
N PRO A 352 19.83 -32.16 -11.61
CA PRO A 352 20.54 -33.11 -12.45
C PRO A 352 20.93 -34.36 -11.64
N ASN A 353 21.12 -35.47 -12.33
CA ASN A 353 21.72 -36.67 -11.74
C ASN A 353 23.24 -36.50 -11.66
N ILE A 354 23.81 -36.75 -10.48
CA ILE A 354 25.26 -36.75 -10.31
C ILE A 354 25.88 -37.88 -11.15
N ALA A 355 27.08 -37.65 -11.66
CA ALA A 355 27.82 -38.53 -12.58
C ALA A 355 27.21 -38.71 -13.98
N LYS A 356 26.20 -37.91 -14.36
CA LYS A 356 25.75 -37.75 -15.75
C LYS A 356 25.97 -36.32 -16.23
N GLU A 357 26.27 -36.18 -17.51
CA GLU A 357 26.45 -34.88 -18.14
C GLU A 357 25.14 -34.07 -18.13
N MET A 358 25.24 -32.79 -17.78
CA MET A 358 24.10 -31.87 -17.80
C MET A 358 23.73 -31.52 -19.26
N HIS A 359 22.64 -32.11 -19.77
CA HIS A 359 22.12 -31.79 -21.10
C HIS A 359 21.01 -30.70 -21.10
N VAL A 360 20.57 -30.29 -22.30
CA VAL A 360 19.56 -29.23 -22.56
C VAL A 360 18.23 -29.41 -21.80
N GLY A 361 17.90 -30.66 -21.42
CA GLY A 361 16.71 -30.96 -20.62
C GLY A 361 16.79 -30.33 -19.23
N HIS A 362 17.96 -30.44 -18.58
CA HIS A 362 18.22 -29.80 -17.28
C HIS A 362 18.29 -28.27 -17.43
N LEU A 363 18.83 -27.76 -18.54
CA LEU A 363 18.89 -26.31 -18.80
C LEU A 363 17.49 -25.68 -18.84
N ARG A 364 16.51 -26.34 -19.47
CA ARG A 364 15.11 -25.86 -19.48
C ARG A 364 14.56 -25.74 -18.06
N SER A 365 14.72 -26.79 -17.24
CA SER A 365 14.30 -26.79 -15.84
C SER A 365 14.99 -25.67 -15.07
N THR A 366 16.30 -25.51 -15.29
CA THR A 366 17.14 -24.49 -14.66
C THR A 366 16.60 -23.08 -14.90
N ILE A 367 16.37 -22.72 -16.16
CA ILE A 367 15.92 -21.37 -16.56
C ILE A 367 14.50 -21.09 -16.07
N ILE A 368 13.58 -22.05 -16.26
CA ILE A 368 12.17 -21.87 -15.85
C ILE A 368 12.07 -21.75 -14.34
N GLY A 369 12.72 -22.66 -13.60
CA GLY A 369 12.68 -22.66 -12.14
C GLY A 369 13.27 -21.39 -11.55
N GLU A 370 14.41 -20.94 -12.06
CA GLU A 370 15.02 -19.68 -11.61
C GLU A 370 14.13 -18.47 -11.97
N SER A 371 13.50 -18.45 -13.15
CA SER A 371 12.56 -17.39 -13.51
C SER A 371 11.35 -17.37 -12.58
N VAL A 372 10.80 -18.52 -12.20
CA VAL A 372 9.70 -18.63 -11.26
C VAL A 372 10.12 -18.14 -9.87
N CYS A 373 11.31 -18.52 -9.41
CA CYS A 373 11.86 -18.04 -8.14
C CYS A 373 11.94 -16.52 -8.11
N ARG A 374 12.49 -15.90 -9.16
CA ARG A 374 12.60 -14.44 -9.27
C ARG A 374 11.25 -13.75 -9.25
N VAL A 375 10.24 -14.31 -9.94
CA VAL A 375 8.88 -13.74 -9.91
C VAL A 375 8.27 -13.85 -8.52
N LEU A 376 8.40 -15.01 -7.86
CA LEU A 376 7.89 -15.22 -6.51
C LEU A 376 8.57 -14.31 -5.47
N GLU A 377 9.88 -14.13 -5.55
CA GLU A 377 10.61 -13.17 -4.71
C GLU A 377 10.21 -11.74 -5.00
N TYR A 378 10.05 -11.39 -6.28
CA TYR A 378 9.64 -10.06 -6.70
C TYR A 378 8.27 -9.68 -6.13
N VAL A 379 7.34 -10.64 -6.01
CA VAL A 379 6.03 -10.43 -5.36
C VAL A 379 6.06 -10.55 -3.83
N GLY A 380 7.22 -10.82 -3.22
CA GLY A 380 7.41 -10.78 -1.77
C GLY A 380 7.32 -12.13 -1.04
N HIS A 381 7.35 -13.27 -1.75
CA HIS A 381 7.44 -14.58 -1.11
C HIS A 381 8.87 -14.88 -0.64
N LYS A 382 9.00 -15.68 0.42
CA LYS A 382 10.27 -16.27 0.84
C LYS A 382 10.48 -17.53 0.00
N VAL A 383 11.47 -17.52 -0.90
CA VAL A 383 11.70 -18.62 -1.82
C VAL A 383 12.92 -19.43 -1.41
N HIS A 384 12.74 -20.74 -1.26
CA HIS A 384 13.80 -21.72 -1.14
C HIS A 384 14.02 -22.37 -2.49
N ARG A 385 15.18 -22.08 -3.10
CA ARG A 385 15.66 -22.76 -4.30
C ARG A 385 16.22 -24.11 -3.88
N VAL A 386 15.62 -25.18 -4.36
CA VAL A 386 16.06 -26.54 -4.08
C VAL A 386 16.62 -27.12 -5.36
N ASN A 387 17.86 -27.61 -5.26
CA ASN A 387 18.45 -28.45 -6.27
C ASN A 387 18.41 -29.87 -5.74
N HIS A 388 17.36 -30.61 -6.09
CA HIS A 388 17.17 -31.99 -5.68
C HIS A 388 18.01 -32.90 -6.57
N VAL A 389 19.32 -32.80 -6.41
CA VAL A 389 20.29 -33.56 -7.19
C VAL A 389 20.04 -35.06 -7.05
N GLY A 390 20.19 -35.79 -8.14
CA GLY A 390 20.13 -37.25 -8.13
C GLY A 390 21.44 -37.83 -7.62
N ASP A 391 21.70 -37.66 -6.32
CA ASP A 391 22.89 -38.12 -5.60
C ASP A 391 22.66 -39.44 -4.82
N TRP A 392 21.45 -39.99 -4.93
CA TRP A 392 21.07 -41.23 -4.28
C TRP A 392 20.48 -42.22 -5.29
N GLY A 393 21.12 -43.37 -5.46
CA GLY A 393 20.65 -44.41 -6.37
C GLY A 393 21.66 -45.53 -6.62
N THR A 394 21.22 -46.59 -7.30
CA THR A 394 22.04 -47.78 -7.55
C THR A 394 23.27 -47.50 -8.41
N GLN A 395 23.26 -46.41 -9.18
CA GLN A 395 24.40 -45.95 -9.97
C GLN A 395 25.63 -45.63 -9.11
N PHE A 396 25.48 -45.25 -7.84
CA PHE A 396 26.61 -44.94 -6.97
C PHE A 396 27.40 -46.18 -6.56
N GLY A 397 26.75 -47.34 -6.44
CA GLY A 397 27.44 -48.58 -6.04
C GLY A 397 28.54 -48.98 -7.02
N MET A 398 28.27 -48.87 -8.33
CA MET A 398 29.29 -49.14 -9.36
C MET A 398 30.39 -48.08 -9.39
N LEU A 399 30.06 -46.82 -9.10
CA LEU A 399 31.06 -45.74 -9.04
C LEU A 399 32.01 -45.93 -7.85
N ILE A 400 31.48 -46.28 -6.67
CA ILE A 400 32.27 -46.58 -5.46
C ILE A 400 33.15 -47.81 -5.70
N GLN A 401 32.59 -48.89 -6.27
CA GLN A 401 33.37 -50.08 -6.55
C GLN A 401 34.51 -49.78 -7.54
N TYR A 402 34.21 -49.03 -8.59
CA TYR A 402 35.21 -48.63 -9.58
C TYR A 402 36.29 -47.73 -8.96
N LEU A 403 35.90 -46.81 -8.07
CA LEU A 403 36.83 -45.95 -7.34
C LEU A 403 37.79 -46.77 -6.48
N ARG A 404 37.28 -47.76 -5.73
CA ARG A 404 38.09 -48.64 -4.87
C ARG A 404 39.09 -49.50 -5.67
N GLU A 405 38.70 -49.96 -6.87
CA GLU A 405 39.59 -50.75 -7.74
C GLU A 405 40.68 -49.91 -8.41
N GLU A 406 40.33 -48.75 -8.95
CA GLU A 406 41.27 -47.87 -9.66
C GLU A 406 42.15 -47.05 -8.71
N TYR A 407 41.65 -46.76 -7.51
CA TYR A 407 42.35 -45.98 -6.49
C TYR A 407 42.28 -46.70 -5.12
N PRO A 408 43.05 -47.80 -4.92
CA PRO A 408 42.97 -48.63 -3.72
C PRO A 408 43.28 -47.86 -2.42
N ASP A 409 44.12 -46.83 -2.51
CA ASP A 409 44.52 -46.00 -1.36
C ASP A 409 43.60 -44.80 -1.14
N VAL A 410 42.41 -44.76 -1.74
CA VAL A 410 41.48 -43.61 -1.59
C VAL A 410 40.82 -43.57 -0.22
N ALA A 411 40.67 -44.72 0.44
CA ALA A 411 40.05 -44.83 1.74
C ALA A 411 40.94 -44.18 2.82
N GLY A 412 40.36 -43.27 3.62
CA GLY A 412 41.05 -42.62 4.74
C GLY A 412 41.96 -41.44 4.36
N LYS A 413 41.94 -40.98 3.11
CA LYS A 413 42.64 -39.76 2.67
C LYS A 413 41.83 -38.50 2.91
N ASP A 414 42.52 -37.42 3.26
CA ASP A 414 41.93 -36.08 3.35
C ASP A 414 41.62 -35.50 1.95
N ASP A 415 40.71 -34.53 1.87
CA ASP A 415 40.23 -33.92 0.61
C ASP A 415 41.36 -33.46 -0.35
N GLY A 416 42.51 -33.05 0.18
CA GLY A 416 43.68 -32.61 -0.60
C GLY A 416 44.50 -33.73 -1.25
N GLU A 417 44.23 -34.99 -0.90
CA GLU A 417 44.95 -36.19 -1.37
C GLU A 417 44.09 -37.11 -2.25
N LEU A 418 42.85 -36.70 -2.51
CA LEU A 418 41.91 -37.44 -3.35
C LEU A 418 42.35 -37.43 -4.83
N PRO A 419 42.07 -38.50 -5.58
CA PRO A 419 42.37 -38.57 -7.00
C PRO A 419 41.59 -37.49 -7.77
N ASN A 420 42.29 -36.78 -8.65
CA ASN A 420 41.68 -35.74 -9.49
C ASN A 420 40.91 -36.37 -10.65
N ILE A 421 39.62 -36.64 -10.44
CA ILE A 421 38.72 -37.14 -11.48
C ILE A 421 38.16 -35.95 -12.25
N THR A 422 38.85 -35.55 -13.32
CA THR A 422 38.48 -34.37 -14.13
C THR A 422 37.26 -34.60 -15.04
N ASP A 423 36.99 -35.85 -15.44
CA ASP A 423 35.86 -36.21 -16.31
C ASP A 423 35.03 -37.34 -15.69
N LEU A 424 33.96 -36.94 -15.00
CA LEU A 424 32.99 -37.86 -14.39
C LEU A 424 32.24 -38.70 -15.43
N THR A 425 32.13 -38.24 -16.67
CA THR A 425 31.43 -38.96 -17.74
C THR A 425 32.24 -40.16 -18.21
N VAL A 426 33.55 -39.98 -18.37
CA VAL A 426 34.48 -41.09 -18.69
C VAL A 426 34.52 -42.08 -17.53
N PHE A 427 34.65 -41.59 -16.30
CA PHE A 427 34.65 -42.43 -15.10
C PHE A 427 33.36 -43.26 -15.00
N TYR A 428 32.19 -42.64 -15.21
CA TYR A 428 30.90 -43.34 -15.23
C TYR A 428 30.83 -44.40 -16.33
N LYS A 429 31.30 -44.09 -17.56
CA LYS A 429 31.30 -45.04 -18.67
C LYS A 429 32.16 -46.27 -18.37
N ASN A 430 33.35 -46.08 -17.80
CA ASN A 430 34.24 -47.18 -17.44
C ASN A 430 33.63 -48.05 -16.33
N ALA A 431 33.11 -47.44 -15.27
CA ALA A 431 32.41 -48.15 -14.20
C ALA A 431 31.20 -48.94 -14.72
N LYS A 432 30.43 -48.35 -15.65
CA LYS A 432 29.27 -48.99 -16.26
C LYS A 432 29.67 -50.19 -17.13
N GLN A 433 30.76 -50.07 -17.89
CA GLN A 433 31.28 -51.19 -18.67
C GLN A 433 31.70 -52.36 -17.76
N ARG A 434 32.46 -52.08 -16.69
CA ARG A 434 32.84 -53.09 -15.69
C ARG A 434 31.62 -53.76 -15.05
N PHE A 435 30.58 -52.98 -14.75
CA PHE A 435 29.32 -53.47 -14.20
C PHE A 435 28.56 -54.41 -15.14
N ASP A 436 28.62 -54.16 -16.45
CA ASP A 436 27.94 -55.00 -17.44
C ASP A 436 28.77 -56.25 -17.78
N ASP A 437 30.10 -56.16 -17.75
CA ASP A 437 31.02 -57.23 -18.16
C ASP A 437 31.38 -58.23 -17.03
N SER A 438 31.38 -57.81 -15.75
CA SER A 438 31.77 -58.68 -14.62
C SER A 438 30.63 -58.94 -13.62
N PRO A 439 30.19 -60.21 -13.46
CA PRO A 439 29.22 -60.59 -12.43
C PRO A 439 29.70 -60.32 -10.99
N GLU A 440 30.99 -60.47 -10.73
CA GLU A 440 31.61 -60.23 -9.43
C GLU A 440 31.57 -58.74 -9.09
N PHE A 441 31.99 -57.89 -10.02
CA PHE A 441 31.93 -56.43 -9.88
C PHE A 441 30.48 -55.96 -9.66
N LYS A 442 29.53 -56.53 -10.41
CA LYS A 442 28.10 -56.22 -10.27
C LYS A 442 27.57 -56.55 -8.88
N LYS A 443 27.94 -57.71 -8.34
CA LYS A 443 27.56 -58.12 -6.98
C LYS A 443 28.19 -57.20 -5.93
N ALA A 444 29.47 -56.87 -6.06
CA ALA A 444 30.16 -55.93 -5.16
C ALA A 444 29.54 -54.53 -5.21
N SER A 445 29.23 -54.03 -6.41
CA SER A 445 28.53 -52.76 -6.61
C SER A 445 27.19 -52.71 -5.89
N GLN A 446 26.38 -53.78 -5.95
CA GLN A 446 25.10 -53.86 -5.25
C GLN A 446 25.27 -53.87 -3.73
N LEU A 447 26.29 -54.56 -3.21
CA LEU A 447 26.62 -54.55 -1.78
C LEU A 447 27.03 -53.15 -1.31
N ASN A 448 27.84 -52.43 -2.10
CA ASN A 448 28.23 -51.05 -1.78
C ASN A 448 27.02 -50.10 -1.69
N VAL A 449 25.98 -50.31 -2.51
CA VAL A 449 24.72 -49.53 -2.36
C VAL A 449 24.08 -49.78 -1.01
N VAL A 450 24.01 -51.04 -0.58
CA VAL A 450 23.41 -51.42 0.71
C VAL A 450 24.24 -50.86 1.87
N GLN A 451 25.57 -50.93 1.78
CA GLN A 451 26.48 -50.34 2.76
C GLN A 451 26.30 -48.83 2.88
N LEU A 452 26.29 -48.11 1.75
CA LEU A 452 26.06 -46.67 1.72
C LEU A 452 24.69 -46.30 2.32
N GLN A 453 23.65 -47.08 2.03
CA GLN A 453 22.31 -46.88 2.59
C GLN A 453 22.23 -47.19 4.09
N ALA A 454 23.08 -48.09 4.58
CA ALA A 454 23.19 -48.40 6.00
C ALA A 454 24.00 -47.33 6.77
N GLY A 455 24.59 -46.36 6.08
CA GLY A 455 25.43 -45.32 6.68
C GLY A 455 26.83 -45.83 7.04
N ASP A 456 27.37 -46.77 6.27
CA ASP A 456 28.76 -47.22 6.39
C ASP A 456 29.72 -46.02 6.26
N PRO A 457 30.59 -45.76 7.25
CA PRO A 457 31.55 -44.65 7.19
C PRO A 457 32.62 -44.79 6.09
N GLU A 458 32.85 -46.01 5.59
CA GLU A 458 33.82 -46.34 4.52
C GLU A 458 33.15 -46.52 3.15
#